data_AF-A0A2D4I7Q1-F1
#
_entry.id   AF-A0A2D4I7Q1-F1
#
_cell.length_a   1.000
_cell.length_b   1.000
_cell.length_c   1.000
_cell.angle_alpha   90.00
_cell.angle_beta   90.00
_cell.angle_gamma   90.00
#
_symmetry.space_group_name_H-M   'P 1'
#
loop_
_entity.id
_entity.type
_entity.pdbx_description
1 polymer ?
#
loop_
_entity_poly.entity_id
_entity_poly.type
_entity_poly.pdbx_seq_one_letter_code
_entity_poly.pdbx_strand_id
1 'polypeptide(L)'
;MSRNEKILGKNKKLATRNKKNTKLTELKPELFLLGIIKGEFSKKTKYIILHIATAARIAFAQFWKWDNISSEELVIQKVLECIEMDKFTLELKGKEESEYYMVWDKLYNWIKNRNKD
;
A
#
# COMPACT_ATOMS: atom_id res chain seq x y z
N MET A 1 -10.86 -34.43 -14.20
CA MET A 1 -11.32 -33.12 -13.74
C MET A 1 -12.15 -32.46 -14.84
N SER A 2 -13.43 -32.22 -14.59
CA SER A 2 -14.42 -31.81 -15.60
C SER A 2 -14.28 -30.31 -15.96
N ARG A 3 -14.64 -29.94 -17.20
CA ARG A 3 -14.61 -28.55 -17.71
C ARG A 3 -15.39 -27.59 -16.79
N ASN A 4 -16.46 -28.09 -16.18
CA ASN A 4 -17.33 -27.32 -15.29
C ASN A 4 -16.68 -26.99 -13.93
N GLU A 5 -15.81 -27.87 -13.41
CA GLU A 5 -15.07 -27.61 -12.16
C GLU A 5 -14.04 -26.48 -12.34
N LYS A 6 -13.39 -26.43 -13.52
CA LYS A 6 -12.46 -25.34 -13.87
C LYS A 6 -13.16 -23.99 -14.00
N ILE A 7 -14.36 -23.96 -14.56
CA ILE A 7 -15.16 -22.72 -14.72
C ILE A 7 -15.64 -22.23 -13.35
N LEU A 8 -16.14 -23.14 -12.50
CA LEU A 8 -16.57 -22.81 -11.14
C LEU A 8 -15.41 -22.25 -10.29
N GLY A 9 -14.21 -22.84 -10.42
CA GLY A 9 -13.01 -22.35 -9.74
C GLY A 9 -12.58 -20.95 -10.21
N LYS A 10 -12.69 -20.66 -11.52
CA LYS A 10 -12.40 -19.32 -12.09
C LYS A 10 -13.41 -18.28 -11.60
N ASN A 11 -14.70 -18.60 -11.61
CA ASN A 11 -15.75 -17.68 -11.16
C ASN A 11 -15.65 -17.36 -9.67
N LYS A 12 -15.32 -18.35 -8.81
CA LYS A 12 -15.05 -18.12 -7.39
C LYS A 12 -13.84 -17.19 -7.16
N LYS A 13 -12.76 -17.37 -7.93
CA LYS A 13 -11.57 -16.49 -7.89
C LYS A 13 -11.89 -15.06 -8.34
N LEU A 14 -12.68 -14.90 -9.40
CA LEU A 14 -13.11 -13.58 -9.89
C LEU A 14 -14.00 -12.87 -8.86
N ALA A 15 -14.98 -13.55 -8.27
CA ALA A 15 -15.84 -12.98 -7.24
C ALA A 15 -15.06 -12.54 -5.99
N THR A 16 -14.07 -13.33 -5.56
CA THR A 16 -13.20 -12.95 -4.43
C THR A 16 -12.26 -11.78 -4.76
N ARG A 17 -11.77 -11.67 -6.00
CA ARG A 17 -10.98 -10.53 -6.47
C ARG A 17 -11.82 -9.25 -6.52
N ASN A 18 -13.01 -9.32 -7.09
CA ASN A 18 -13.92 -8.17 -7.19
C ASN A 18 -14.39 -7.69 -5.82
N LYS A 19 -14.65 -8.61 -4.88
CA LYS A 19 -14.98 -8.28 -3.48
C LYS A 19 -13.83 -7.61 -2.70
N LYS A 20 -12.57 -7.93 -3.03
CA LYS A 20 -11.39 -7.27 -2.43
C LYS A 20 -11.17 -5.87 -3.00
N ASN A 21 -11.37 -5.69 -4.31
CA ASN A 21 -11.19 -4.41 -4.97
C ASN A 21 -12.27 -3.39 -4.55
N THR A 22 -13.50 -3.83 -4.36
CA THR A 22 -14.62 -3.00 -3.88
C THR A 22 -14.42 -2.47 -2.45
N LYS A 23 -13.80 -3.26 -1.55
CA LYS A 23 -13.44 -2.78 -0.21
C LYS A 23 -12.34 -1.71 -0.21
N LEU A 24 -11.44 -1.73 -1.20
CA LEU A 24 -10.38 -0.72 -1.32
C LEU A 24 -10.94 0.61 -1.88
N THR A 25 -11.97 0.57 -2.71
CA THR A 25 -12.65 1.77 -3.24
C THR A 25 -13.53 2.49 -2.22
N GLU A 26 -13.82 1.88 -1.05
CA GLU A 26 -14.52 2.55 0.08
C GLU A 26 -13.59 3.44 0.92
N LEU A 27 -12.27 3.42 0.68
CA LEU A 27 -11.33 4.32 1.33
C LEU A 27 -11.57 5.75 0.84
N LYS A 28 -12.29 6.52 1.67
CA LYS A 28 -12.37 7.97 1.49
C LYS A 28 -10.99 8.59 1.72
N PRO A 29 -10.39 9.26 0.72
CA PRO A 29 -9.06 9.85 0.83
C PRO A 29 -8.90 10.80 2.02
N GLU A 30 -9.98 11.47 2.43
CA GLU A 30 -10.01 12.39 3.57
C GLU A 30 -9.86 11.65 4.91
N LEU A 31 -10.49 10.49 5.05
CA LEU A 31 -10.36 9.62 6.23
C LEU A 31 -8.97 8.97 6.28
N PHE A 32 -8.43 8.60 5.11
CA PHE A 32 -7.05 8.13 4.97
C PHE A 32 -6.02 9.19 5.41
N LEU A 33 -6.18 10.44 4.94
CA LEU A 33 -5.34 11.57 5.31
C LEU A 33 -5.44 11.97 6.78
N LEU A 34 -6.54 11.64 7.46
CA LEU A 34 -6.69 11.83 8.91
C LEU A 34 -6.26 10.61 9.75
N GLY A 35 -5.81 9.53 9.12
CA GLY A 35 -5.42 8.29 9.82
C GLY A 35 -6.62 7.52 10.37
N ILE A 36 -7.84 7.94 10.01
CA ILE A 36 -9.10 7.35 10.42
C ILE A 36 -9.41 6.24 9.43
N ILE A 37 -8.80 5.08 9.63
CA ILE A 37 -9.04 3.90 8.78
C ILE A 37 -10.37 3.26 9.23
N LYS A 38 -11.50 3.83 8.81
CA LYS A 38 -12.84 3.26 9.02
C LYS A 38 -13.06 2.10 8.05
N GLY A 39 -13.24 0.88 8.60
CA GLY A 39 -13.55 -0.33 7.83
C GLY A 39 -12.90 -1.60 8.39
N GLU A 40 -13.43 -2.75 7.96
CA GLU A 40 -12.87 -4.07 8.24
C GLU A 40 -11.65 -4.37 7.35
N PHE A 41 -10.63 -3.52 7.43
CA PHE A 41 -9.34 -3.80 6.81
C PHE A 41 -8.53 -4.74 7.70
N SER A 42 -7.78 -5.66 7.09
CA SER A 42 -6.86 -6.53 7.82
C SER A 42 -5.82 -5.69 8.57
N LYS A 43 -5.26 -6.20 9.68
CA LYS A 43 -4.18 -5.51 10.43
C LYS A 43 -3.02 -5.11 9.51
N LYS A 44 -2.68 -5.98 8.57
CA LYS A 44 -1.66 -5.77 7.53
C LYS A 44 -1.98 -4.62 6.59
N THR A 45 -3.21 -4.58 6.08
CA THR A 45 -3.68 -3.48 5.22
C THR A 45 -3.66 -2.15 5.98
N LYS A 46 -4.12 -2.13 7.24
CA LYS A 46 -4.07 -0.94 8.09
C LYS A 46 -2.64 -0.47 8.33
N TYR A 47 -1.70 -1.38 8.55
CA TYR A 47 -0.28 -1.08 8.74
C TYR A 47 0.32 -0.35 7.53
N ILE A 48 0.12 -0.89 6.32
CA ILE A 48 0.65 -0.32 5.06
C ILE A 48 0.04 1.07 4.82
N ILE A 49 -1.27 1.17 4.96
CA ILE A 49 -2.03 2.41 4.81
C ILE A 49 -1.48 3.50 5.74
N LEU A 50 -1.25 3.15 7.01
CA LEU A 50 -0.71 4.08 8.00
C LEU A 50 0.67 4.58 7.60
N HIS A 51 1.57 3.69 7.18
CA HIS A 51 2.93 4.06 6.79
C HIS A 51 2.97 4.93 5.53
N ILE A 52 2.19 4.59 4.49
CA ILE A 52 2.08 5.41 3.28
C ILE A 52 1.50 6.79 3.62
N ALA A 53 0.44 6.84 4.43
CA ALA A 53 -0.16 8.11 4.83
C ALA A 53 0.81 8.96 5.64
N THR A 54 1.59 8.37 6.54
CA THR A 54 2.63 9.08 7.30
C THR A 54 3.71 9.64 6.38
N ALA A 55 4.21 8.85 5.43
CA ALA A 55 5.19 9.30 4.45
C ALA A 55 4.66 10.47 3.59
N ALA A 56 3.42 10.36 3.10
CA ALA A 56 2.77 11.41 2.34
C ALA A 56 2.61 12.69 3.17
N ARG A 57 2.18 12.60 4.43
CA ARG A 57 2.09 13.75 5.33
C ARG A 57 3.44 14.42 5.55
N ILE A 58 4.51 13.66 5.74
CA ILE A 58 5.86 14.20 5.89
C ILE A 58 6.27 14.94 4.61
N ALA A 59 6.03 14.36 3.43
CA ALA A 59 6.31 15.00 2.15
C ALA A 59 5.57 16.34 2.06
N PHE A 60 4.24 16.33 2.21
CA PHE A 60 3.44 17.57 2.16
C PHE A 60 3.86 18.60 3.21
N ALA A 61 4.17 18.17 4.45
CA ALA A 61 4.65 19.04 5.50
C ALA A 61 6.08 19.56 5.27
N GLN A 62 6.90 18.91 4.43
CA GLN A 62 8.20 19.45 4.01
C GLN A 62 8.04 20.51 2.91
N PHE A 63 7.04 20.36 2.05
CA PHE A 63 6.75 21.29 0.95
C PHE A 63 5.75 22.40 1.31
N TRP A 64 5.25 22.46 2.55
CA TRP A 64 4.19 23.42 2.96
C TRP A 64 4.54 24.90 2.81
N LYS A 65 5.83 25.26 2.69
CA LYS A 65 6.31 26.63 2.48
C LYS A 65 6.67 26.95 1.03
N TRP A 66 6.60 25.97 0.14
CA TRP A 66 6.93 26.14 -1.27
C TRP A 66 5.63 26.34 -2.05
N ASP A 67 5.56 27.38 -2.89
CA ASP A 67 4.36 27.66 -3.71
C ASP A 67 4.05 26.57 -4.74
N ASN A 68 5.02 25.68 -5.01
CA ASN A 68 4.82 24.54 -5.89
C ASN A 68 4.26 23.34 -5.12
N ILE A 69 3.13 22.82 -5.61
CA ILE A 69 2.59 21.52 -5.22
C ILE A 69 3.69 20.47 -5.39
N SER A 70 3.97 19.72 -4.31
CA SER A 70 4.94 18.62 -4.35
C SER A 70 4.57 17.64 -5.46
N SER A 71 5.49 17.44 -6.40
CA SER A 71 5.27 16.51 -7.51
C SER A 71 4.98 15.10 -7.00
N GLU A 72 4.23 14.32 -7.77
CA GLU A 72 3.94 12.93 -7.42
C GLU A 72 5.23 12.13 -7.19
N GLU A 73 6.29 12.41 -7.95
CA GLU A 73 7.61 11.79 -7.79
C GLU A 73 8.23 12.07 -6.42
N LEU A 74 8.12 13.29 -5.89
CA LEU A 74 8.62 13.61 -4.55
C LEU A 74 7.88 12.85 -3.46
N VAL A 75 6.57 12.70 -3.60
CA VAL A 75 5.76 11.90 -2.67
C VAL A 75 6.14 10.43 -2.77
N ILE A 76 6.30 9.89 -3.97
CA ILE A 76 6.74 8.51 -4.20
C ILE A 76 8.12 8.27 -3.59
N GLN A 77 9.07 9.18 -3.80
CA GLN A 77 10.40 9.08 -3.22
C GLN A 77 10.35 9.04 -1.69
N LYS A 78 9.56 9.91 -1.06
CA LYS A 78 9.40 9.92 0.40
C LYS A 78 8.73 8.66 0.93
N VAL A 79 7.79 8.08 0.18
CA VAL A 79 7.21 6.78 0.49
C VAL A 79 8.28 5.69 0.43
N LEU A 80 9.14 5.66 -0.59
CA LEU A 80 10.23 4.68 -0.71
C LEU A 80 11.23 4.79 0.44
N GLU A 81 11.66 6.01 0.79
CA GLU A 81 12.56 6.26 1.94
C GLU A 81 11.96 5.71 3.25
N CYS A 82 10.66 5.91 3.48
CA CYS A 82 9.99 5.38 4.68
C CYS A 82 9.91 3.85 4.67
N ILE A 83 9.71 3.25 3.50
CA ILE A 83 9.69 1.78 3.35
C ILE A 83 11.07 1.20 3.68
N GLU A 84 12.14 1.81 3.15
CA GLU A 84 13.51 1.39 3.43
C GLU A 84 13.86 1.49 4.92
N MET A 85 13.50 2.60 5.57
CA MET A 85 13.73 2.74 7.02
C MET A 85 12.94 1.73 7.86
N ASP A 86 11.69 1.40 7.47
CA ASP A 86 10.91 0.39 8.18
C ASP A 86 11.49 -1.01 7.98
N LYS A 87 11.94 -1.35 6.77
CA LYS A 87 12.65 -2.60 6.49
C LYS A 87 13.92 -2.73 7.33
N PHE A 88 14.74 -1.69 7.37
CA PHE A 88 15.94 -1.66 8.22
C PHE A 88 15.60 -1.82 9.70
N THR A 89 14.50 -1.22 10.16
CA THR A 89 14.01 -1.40 11.54
C THR A 89 13.56 -2.83 11.82
N LEU A 90 12.97 -3.52 10.82
CA LEU A 90 12.58 -4.92 10.93
C LEU A 90 13.81 -5.84 10.94
N GLU A 91 14.82 -5.57 10.12
CA GLU A 91 16.12 -6.26 10.09
C GLU A 91 16.81 -6.17 11.46
N LEU A 92 16.95 -4.97 12.02
CA LEU A 92 17.52 -4.77 13.36
C LEU A 92 16.76 -5.52 14.47
N LYS A 93 15.47 -5.79 14.26
CA LYS A 93 14.63 -6.56 15.20
C LYS A 93 14.67 -8.07 14.95
N GLY A 94 15.45 -8.55 13.98
CA GLY A 94 15.48 -9.96 13.55
C GLY A 94 14.15 -10.43 12.95
N LYS A 95 13.39 -9.54 12.30
CA LYS A 95 12.05 -9.78 11.75
C LYS A 95 12.02 -9.74 10.22
N GLU A 96 13.11 -10.15 9.60
CA GLU A 96 13.31 -10.17 8.14
C GLU A 96 12.31 -11.09 7.44
N GLU A 97 11.95 -12.21 8.07
CA GLU A 97 10.92 -13.14 7.57
C GLU A 97 9.48 -12.68 7.88
N SER A 98 9.31 -11.49 8.46
CA SER A 98 7.96 -11.03 8.80
C SER A 98 7.11 -10.81 7.55
N GLU A 99 5.83 -11.10 7.71
CA GLU A 99 4.82 -10.84 6.70
C GLU A 99 4.76 -9.39 6.20
N TYR A 100 5.34 -8.44 6.96
CA TYR A 100 5.43 -7.02 6.63
C TYR A 100 6.58 -6.74 5.66
N TYR A 101 7.74 -7.36 5.87
CA TYR A 101 8.89 -7.26 4.97
C TYR A 101 8.53 -7.70 3.55
N MET A 102 7.84 -8.85 3.42
CA MET A 102 7.32 -9.35 2.14
C MET A 102 6.31 -8.44 1.45
N VAL A 103 5.57 -7.62 2.20
CA VAL A 103 4.66 -6.64 1.58
C VAL A 103 5.42 -5.46 1.02
N TRP A 104 6.42 -5.00 1.75
CA TRP A 104 7.24 -3.89 1.30
C TRP A 104 7.94 -4.19 -0.01
N ASP A 105 8.45 -5.41 -0.19
CA ASP A 105 9.00 -5.85 -1.49
C ASP A 105 7.97 -5.80 -2.61
N LYS A 106 6.72 -6.19 -2.35
CA LYS A 106 5.66 -6.14 -3.38
C LYS A 106 5.32 -4.71 -3.77
N LEU A 107 5.25 -3.81 -2.79
CA LEU A 107 4.95 -2.40 -3.04
C LEU A 107 6.11 -1.73 -3.78
N TYR A 108 7.36 -1.97 -3.35
CA TYR A 108 8.56 -1.46 -3.99
C TYR A 108 8.64 -1.88 -5.47
N ASN A 109 8.42 -3.17 -5.75
CA ASN A 109 8.39 -3.70 -7.11
C ASN A 109 7.25 -3.10 -7.95
N TRP A 110 6.09 -2.83 -7.34
CA TRP A 110 4.98 -2.18 -8.03
C TRP A 110 5.31 -0.73 -8.40
N ILE A 111 5.87 0.06 -7.46
CA ILE A 111 6.29 1.44 -7.71
C ILE A 111 7.36 1.50 -8.81
N LYS A 112 8.36 0.61 -8.76
CA LYS A 112 9.46 0.58 -9.73
C LYS A 112 9.00 0.24 -11.16
N ASN A 113 7.93 -0.55 -11.30
CA ASN A 113 7.39 -0.93 -12.60
C ASN A 113 6.31 0.03 -13.12
N ARG A 114 5.94 1.06 -12.35
CA ARG A 114 4.85 1.99 -12.68
C ARG A 114 5.16 2.93 -13.87
N ASN A 115 6.43 3.09 -14.23
CA ASN A 115 6.91 3.97 -15.30
C ASN A 115 7.41 3.19 -16.54
N LYS A 116 7.08 1.90 -16.66
CA LYS A 116 7.51 1.03 -17.79
C LYS A 116 6.43 0.80 -18.84
N ASP A 117 5.29 1.45 -18.70
CA ASP A 117 4.18 1.41 -19.67
C ASP A 117 4.11 2.73 -20.46
#